data_AF-G0PE79-F1
#
_entry.id   AF-G0PE79-F1
#
_cell.length_a   1.000
_cell.length_b   1.000
_cell.length_c   1.000
_cell.angle_alpha   90.00
_cell.angle_beta   90.00
_cell.angle_gamma   90.00
#
_symmetry.space_group_name_H-M   'P 1'
#
loop_
_entity.id
_entity.type
_entity.pdbx_description
1 polymer ?
#
loop_
_entity_poly.entity_id
_entity_poly.type
_entity_poly.pdbx_seq_one_letter_code
_entity_poly.pdbx_strand_id
1 'polypeptide(L)'
;MHLLLISAVILLPGFLHSASVSSLECGACSLLVSHFEEKIAAVDPKKKIEVGSFRVSPTGEQKGLKEIGYARSESHLTEIIEHACDQAKQYKLVVNTLTGKSVYVHKDATYLKGDESPKMRAKLQNACNDFIDSHEDELLGFLKTAHEEPVKQFCHSDLGVCSSVDVAALPPNDPPKDENEPMNLSDIPDDEL
;
A
#
# COMPACT_ATOMS: atom_id res chain seq x y z
N MET A 1 15.44 64.09 30.37
CA MET A 1 16.07 63.41 29.21
C MET A 1 16.44 62.00 29.67
N HIS A 2 15.50 61.06 29.63
CA HIS A 2 15.75 59.64 29.92
C HIS A 2 15.24 58.81 28.76
N LEU A 3 16.17 58.27 27.97
CA LEU A 3 15.89 57.26 26.95
C LEU A 3 15.84 55.89 27.63
N LEU A 4 14.68 55.22 27.55
CA LEU A 4 14.53 53.81 27.88
C LEU A 4 14.55 53.01 26.57
N LEU A 5 15.60 52.20 26.38
CA LEU A 5 15.73 51.26 25.27
C LEU A 5 14.86 50.02 25.57
N ILE A 6 13.76 49.88 24.85
CA ILE A 6 12.91 48.68 24.89
C ILE A 6 13.53 47.64 23.96
N SER A 7 14.14 46.60 24.55
CA SER A 7 14.59 45.41 23.83
C SER A 7 13.37 44.60 23.39
N ALA A 8 13.01 44.68 22.11
CA ALA A 8 12.00 43.83 21.50
C ALA A 8 12.61 42.45 21.23
N VAL A 9 12.37 41.51 22.15
CA VAL A 9 12.67 40.09 21.92
C VAL A 9 11.65 39.57 20.91
N ILE A 10 12.07 39.47 19.65
CA ILE A 10 11.28 38.87 18.57
C ILE A 10 11.34 37.34 18.78
N LEU A 11 10.31 36.80 19.43
CA LEU A 11 10.03 35.36 19.43
C LEU A 11 9.56 34.98 18.02
N LEU A 12 10.47 34.44 17.21
CA LEU A 12 10.12 33.77 15.96
C LEU A 12 9.27 32.54 16.29
N PRO A 13 8.02 32.43 15.80
CA PRO A 13 7.27 31.19 15.94
C PRO A 13 7.98 30.11 15.13
N GLY A 14 8.45 29.07 15.81
CA GLY A 14 8.94 27.87 15.13
C GLY A 14 7.81 27.30 14.28
N PHE A 15 8.05 27.21 12.98
CA PHE A 15 7.17 26.47 12.07
C PHE A 15 7.20 24.99 12.49
N LEU A 16 6.24 24.58 13.30
CA LEU A 16 5.87 23.18 13.44
C LEU A 16 5.40 22.73 12.05
N HIS A 17 6.27 22.03 11.31
CA HIS A 17 5.86 21.28 10.13
C HIS A 17 4.90 20.18 10.60
N SER A 18 3.61 20.50 10.63
CA SER A 18 2.58 19.50 10.82
C SER A 18 2.51 18.71 9.52
N ALA A 19 3.17 17.56 9.47
CA ALA A 19 3.07 16.63 8.36
C ALA A 19 1.57 16.28 8.19
N SER A 20 0.98 16.67 7.06
CA SER A 20 -0.40 16.29 6.77
C SER A 20 -0.50 14.77 6.72
N VAL A 21 -1.55 14.20 7.31
CA VAL A 21 -1.76 12.75 7.36
C VAL A 21 -2.69 12.34 6.24
N SER A 22 -2.35 11.25 5.55
CA SER A 22 -3.24 10.60 4.58
C SER A 22 -4.57 10.22 5.23
N SER A 23 -5.65 10.22 4.44
CA SER A 23 -6.95 9.77 4.95
C SER A 23 -6.90 8.28 5.29
N LEU A 24 -7.72 7.86 6.25
CA LEU A 24 -7.87 6.43 6.57
C LEU A 24 -8.42 5.64 5.38
N GLU A 25 -9.28 6.27 4.58
CA GLU A 25 -9.84 5.71 3.35
C GLU A 25 -8.77 5.45 2.29
N CYS A 26 -7.83 6.39 2.09
CA CYS A 26 -6.68 6.16 1.21
C CYS A 26 -5.77 5.05 1.73
N GLY A 27 -5.55 5.00 3.05
CA GLY A 27 -4.81 3.93 3.70
C GLY A 27 -5.47 2.55 3.51
N ALA A 28 -6.79 2.48 3.65
CA ALA A 28 -7.59 1.27 3.43
C ALA A 28 -7.52 0.80 1.97
N CYS A 29 -7.69 1.72 1.01
CA CYS A 29 -7.58 1.40 -0.40
C CYS A 29 -6.19 0.86 -0.76
N SER A 30 -5.15 1.55 -0.30
CA SER A 30 -3.75 1.15 -0.52
C SER A 30 -3.46 -0.22 0.09
N LEU A 31 -4.01 -0.48 1.28
CA LEU A 31 -3.90 -1.77 1.95
C LEU A 31 -4.51 -2.88 1.11
N LEU A 32 -5.77 -2.71 0.69
CA LEU A 32 -6.50 -3.70 -0.07
C LEU A 32 -5.81 -4.00 -1.38
N VAL A 33 -5.57 -2.99 -2.21
CA VAL A 33 -4.96 -3.20 -3.53
C VAL A 33 -3.58 -3.86 -3.42
N SER A 34 -2.74 -3.41 -2.49
CA SER A 34 -1.42 -4.02 -2.29
C SER A 34 -1.54 -5.48 -1.81
N HIS A 35 -2.46 -5.76 -0.89
CA HIS A 35 -2.65 -7.11 -0.38
C HIS A 35 -3.17 -8.08 -1.45
N PHE A 36 -4.13 -7.63 -2.26
CA PHE A 36 -4.65 -8.43 -3.35
C PHE A 36 -3.56 -8.74 -4.39
N GLU A 37 -2.78 -7.73 -4.79
CA GLU A 37 -1.68 -7.93 -5.74
C GLU A 37 -0.60 -8.88 -5.19
N GLU A 38 -0.30 -8.81 -3.88
CA GLU A 38 0.58 -9.78 -3.21
C GLU A 38 0.04 -11.21 -3.31
N LYS A 39 -1.26 -11.42 -3.02
CA LYS A 39 -1.90 -12.74 -3.08
C LYS A 39 -2.04 -13.27 -4.50
N ILE A 40 -2.32 -12.40 -5.46
CA ILE A 40 -2.34 -12.74 -6.88
C ILE A 40 -0.95 -13.19 -7.34
N ALA A 41 0.11 -12.45 -6.97
CA ALA A 41 1.48 -12.78 -7.34
C ALA A 41 1.99 -14.09 -6.71
N ALA A 42 1.44 -14.46 -5.55
CA ALA A 42 1.78 -15.71 -4.85
C ALA A 42 1.18 -16.97 -5.49
N VAL A 43 0.24 -16.84 -6.43
CA VAL A 43 -0.41 -17.98 -7.10
C VAL A 43 0.48 -18.55 -8.21
N ASP A 44 0.57 -19.88 -8.29
CA ASP A 44 1.19 -20.55 -9.43
C ASP A 44 0.48 -20.16 -10.75
N PRO A 45 1.19 -19.56 -11.74
CA PRO A 45 0.60 -19.17 -13.02
C PRO A 45 -0.06 -20.32 -13.80
N LYS A 46 0.30 -21.57 -13.50
CA LYS A 46 -0.30 -22.77 -14.11
C LYS A 46 -1.56 -23.24 -13.39
N LYS A 47 -1.87 -22.73 -12.20
CA LYS A 47 -3.08 -23.10 -11.45
C LYS A 47 -4.31 -22.56 -12.16
N LYS A 48 -5.22 -23.48 -12.50
CA LYS A 48 -6.45 -23.18 -13.23
C LYS A 48 -7.66 -23.73 -12.49
N ILE A 49 -8.83 -23.19 -12.82
CA ILE A 49 -10.12 -23.64 -12.32
C ILE A 49 -11.11 -23.79 -13.48
N GLU A 50 -12.09 -24.68 -13.29
CA GLU A 50 -13.23 -24.80 -14.19
C GLU A 50 -14.36 -23.86 -13.73
N VAL A 51 -14.86 -23.06 -14.67
CA VAL A 51 -15.99 -22.16 -14.47
C VAL A 51 -17.06 -22.43 -15.52
N GLY A 52 -18.32 -22.10 -15.19
CA GLY A 52 -19.44 -22.19 -16.13
C GLY A 52 -20.56 -23.10 -15.65
N SER A 53 -21.27 -23.74 -16.59
CA SER A 53 -22.48 -24.51 -16.28
C SER A 53 -22.14 -25.94 -15.89
N PHE A 54 -22.38 -26.27 -14.61
CA PHE A 54 -22.33 -27.63 -14.10
C PHE A 54 -23.57 -28.46 -14.45
N ARG A 55 -24.53 -27.92 -15.21
CA ARG A 55 -25.75 -28.65 -15.59
C ARG A 55 -25.43 -29.79 -16.57
N VAL A 56 -25.81 -31.00 -16.19
CA VAL A 56 -25.72 -32.20 -17.03
C VAL A 56 -27.01 -32.31 -17.85
N SER A 57 -26.86 -32.49 -19.16
CA SER A 57 -27.99 -32.69 -20.07
C SER A 57 -28.64 -34.06 -19.84
N PRO A 58 -29.89 -34.29 -20.31
CA PRO A 58 -30.56 -35.58 -20.21
C PRO A 58 -29.80 -36.75 -20.88
N THR A 59 -28.88 -36.45 -21.81
CA THR A 59 -28.01 -37.43 -22.48
C THR A 59 -26.71 -37.70 -21.73
N GLY A 60 -26.51 -37.11 -20.54
CA GLY A 60 -25.31 -37.26 -19.73
C GLY A 60 -24.15 -36.34 -20.11
N GLU A 61 -24.27 -35.54 -21.17
CA GLU A 61 -23.23 -34.58 -21.56
C GLU A 61 -23.31 -33.31 -20.68
N GLN A 62 -22.18 -32.86 -20.16
CA GLN A 62 -22.05 -31.58 -19.44
C GLN A 62 -21.40 -30.57 -20.39
N LYS A 63 -22.17 -29.56 -20.84
CA LYS A 63 -21.70 -28.53 -21.76
C LYS A 63 -21.59 -27.18 -21.05
N GLY A 64 -20.54 -26.43 -21.37
CA GLY A 64 -20.36 -25.06 -20.90
C GLY A 64 -19.41 -24.87 -19.72
N LEU A 65 -18.56 -25.85 -19.41
CA LEU A 65 -17.39 -25.65 -18.56
C LEU A 65 -16.24 -25.07 -19.39
N LYS A 66 -15.54 -24.09 -18.81
CA LYS A 66 -14.35 -23.45 -19.37
C LYS A 66 -13.27 -23.40 -18.32
N GLU A 67 -12.04 -23.68 -18.73
CA GLU A 67 -10.86 -23.55 -17.88
C GLU A 67 -10.30 -22.12 -17.94
N ILE A 68 -10.10 -21.49 -16.78
CA ILE A 68 -9.49 -20.16 -16.64
C ILE A 68 -8.37 -20.16 -15.60
N GLY A 69 -7.51 -19.14 -15.61
CA GLY A 69 -6.48 -18.97 -14.58
C GLY A 69 -7.09 -18.65 -13.20
N TYR A 70 -6.54 -19.25 -12.14
CA TYR A 70 -7.06 -19.07 -10.78
C TYR A 70 -6.73 -17.70 -10.18
N ALA A 71 -5.53 -17.17 -10.44
CA ALA A 71 -4.96 -16.03 -9.73
C ALA A 71 -5.86 -14.79 -9.67
N ARG A 72 -6.52 -14.43 -10.77
CA ARG A 72 -7.46 -13.30 -10.86
C ARG A 72 -8.90 -13.76 -11.11
N SER A 73 -9.21 -15.02 -10.84
CA SER A 73 -10.59 -15.52 -10.91
C SER A 73 -11.43 -14.93 -9.79
N GLU A 74 -12.71 -14.70 -10.06
CA GLU A 74 -13.65 -14.18 -9.06
C GLU A 74 -13.63 -15.01 -7.78
N SER A 75 -13.60 -16.34 -7.89
CA SER A 75 -13.51 -17.23 -6.74
C SER A 75 -12.29 -16.97 -5.86
N HIS A 76 -11.13 -16.69 -6.44
CA HIS A 76 -9.92 -16.41 -5.65
C HIS A 76 -9.95 -15.00 -5.05
N LEU A 77 -10.43 -14.00 -5.80
CA LEU A 77 -10.52 -12.64 -5.31
C LEU A 77 -11.51 -12.53 -4.13
N THR A 78 -12.66 -13.21 -4.22
CA THR A 78 -13.61 -13.29 -3.10
C THR A 78 -13.03 -14.04 -1.89
N GLU A 79 -12.20 -15.06 -2.08
CA GLU A 79 -11.51 -15.74 -0.97
C GLU A 79 -10.53 -14.80 -0.23
N ILE A 80 -9.82 -13.93 -0.97
CA ILE A 80 -8.88 -12.98 -0.37
C ILE A 80 -9.59 -11.95 0.51
N ILE A 81 -10.81 -11.53 0.13
CA ILE A 81 -11.50 -10.41 0.80
C ILE A 81 -11.82 -10.71 2.27
N GLU A 82 -12.14 -11.96 2.59
CA GLU A 82 -12.60 -12.41 3.92
C GLU A 82 -11.61 -12.07 5.05
N HIS A 83 -10.31 -12.02 4.72
CA HIS A 83 -9.23 -11.80 5.69
C HIS A 83 -8.32 -10.61 5.31
N ALA A 84 -8.72 -9.81 4.33
CA ALA A 84 -7.88 -8.72 3.83
C ALA A 84 -7.64 -7.65 4.89
N CYS A 85 -8.67 -7.23 5.62
CA CYS A 85 -8.55 -6.16 6.62
C CYS A 85 -7.76 -6.58 7.87
N ASP A 86 -7.62 -7.88 8.16
CA ASP A 86 -6.73 -8.37 9.22
C ASP A 86 -5.25 -8.04 8.96
N GLN A 87 -4.90 -7.71 7.72
CA GLN A 87 -3.55 -7.28 7.37
C GLN A 87 -3.19 -5.90 7.91
N ALA A 88 -4.15 -5.10 8.38
CA ALA A 88 -3.87 -3.82 9.04
C ALA A 88 -2.88 -3.97 10.21
N LYS A 89 -2.78 -5.16 10.82
CA LYS A 89 -1.79 -5.47 11.86
C LYS A 89 -0.33 -5.42 11.38
N GLN A 90 -0.09 -5.51 10.08
CA GLN A 90 1.23 -5.42 9.46
C GLN A 90 1.54 -4.00 8.96
N TYR A 91 0.66 -3.03 9.20
CA TYR A 91 0.84 -1.66 8.75
C TYR A 91 1.42 -0.75 9.83
N LYS A 92 2.09 0.30 9.35
CA LYS A 92 2.63 1.42 10.13
C LYS A 92 2.33 2.74 9.42
N LEU A 93 2.16 3.81 10.19
CA LEU A 93 2.03 5.16 9.66
C LEU A 93 3.40 5.85 9.70
N VAL A 94 3.98 6.13 8.53
CA VAL A 94 5.31 6.75 8.39
C VAL A 94 5.21 8.10 7.70
N VAL A 95 6.17 9.00 7.94
CA VAL A 95 6.32 10.22 7.15
C VAL A 95 7.13 9.88 5.91
N ASN A 96 6.53 9.97 4.72
CA ASN A 96 7.28 9.86 3.46
C ASN A 96 8.25 11.05 3.36
N THR A 97 9.55 10.78 3.38
CA THR A 97 10.60 11.83 3.40
C THR A 97 10.70 12.61 2.09
N LEU A 98 10.18 12.07 0.98
CA LEU A 98 10.15 12.75 -0.32
C LEU A 98 9.02 13.78 -0.39
N THR A 99 7.88 13.49 0.24
CA THR A 99 6.67 14.35 0.15
C THR A 99 6.34 15.10 1.43
N GLY A 100 6.92 14.69 2.57
CA GLY A 100 6.58 15.19 3.90
C GLY A 100 5.20 14.75 4.42
N LYS A 101 4.48 13.88 3.70
CA LYS A 101 3.13 13.42 4.07
C LYS A 101 3.20 12.12 4.87
N SER A 102 2.37 12.00 5.91
CA SER A 102 2.25 10.74 6.66
C SER A 102 1.35 9.76 5.89
N VAL A 103 1.85 8.57 5.58
CA VAL A 103 1.18 7.54 4.77
C VAL A 103 1.18 6.18 5.46
N TYR A 104 0.11 5.41 5.24
CA TYR A 104 -0.02 4.04 5.76
C TYR A 104 0.71 3.08 4.82
N VAL A 105 1.67 2.33 5.35
CA VAL A 105 2.49 1.42 4.56
C VAL A 105 2.64 0.08 5.26
N HIS A 106 2.82 -0.97 4.48
CA HIS A 106 3.22 -2.27 5.02
C HIS A 106 4.58 -2.12 5.73
N LYS A 107 4.76 -2.79 6.86
CA LYS A 107 5.97 -2.68 7.70
C LYS A 107 7.26 -3.00 6.93
N ASP A 108 7.18 -3.91 5.96
CA ASP A 108 8.30 -4.39 5.16
C ASP A 108 8.52 -3.54 3.88
N ALA A 109 7.64 -2.56 3.61
CA ALA A 109 7.77 -1.70 2.43
C ALA A 109 8.85 -0.62 2.59
N THR A 110 9.25 -0.30 3.83
CA THR A 110 10.25 0.76 4.10
C THR A 110 10.95 0.61 5.44
N TYR A 111 12.20 1.08 5.54
CA TYR A 111 12.95 1.18 6.80
C TYR A 111 12.48 2.33 7.71
N LEU A 112 11.65 3.25 7.20
CA LEU A 112 11.18 4.40 7.96
C LEU A 112 10.46 3.97 9.24
N LYS A 113 10.80 4.61 10.36
CA LYS A 113 10.12 4.41 11.64
C LYS A 113 8.79 5.19 11.64
N GLY A 114 7.77 4.61 12.26
CA GLY A 114 6.42 5.17 12.25
C GLY A 114 5.57 4.73 13.43
N ASP A 115 4.31 5.15 13.44
CA ASP A 115 3.31 4.72 14.43
C ASP A 115 2.81 3.31 14.10
N GLU A 116 3.10 2.38 15.00
CA GLU A 116 2.68 0.97 14.97
C GLU A 116 1.67 0.64 16.09
N SER A 117 1.10 1.66 16.72
CA SER A 117 0.22 1.48 17.86
C SER A 117 -1.00 0.63 17.50
N PRO A 118 -1.49 -0.23 18.42
CA PRO A 118 -2.73 -0.98 18.22
C PRO A 118 -3.91 -0.09 17.88
N LYS A 119 -3.95 1.14 18.43
CA LYS A 119 -4.99 2.14 18.14
C LYS A 119 -4.97 2.59 16.68
N MET A 120 -3.79 2.85 16.12
CA MET A 120 -3.65 3.18 14.70
C MET A 120 -4.11 1.99 13.85
N ARG A 121 -3.64 0.77 14.16
CA ARG A 121 -3.97 -0.45 13.41
C ARG A 121 -5.47 -0.74 13.42
N ALA A 122 -6.11 -0.59 14.57
CA ALA A 122 -7.56 -0.76 14.70
C ALA A 122 -8.35 0.27 13.87
N LYS A 123 -7.91 1.53 13.83
CA LYS A 123 -8.55 2.54 12.97
C LYS A 123 -8.44 2.20 11.49
N LEU A 124 -7.26 1.74 11.05
CA LEU A 124 -7.04 1.33 9.66
C LEU A 124 -7.87 0.08 9.32
N GLN A 125 -7.95 -0.89 10.23
CA GLN A 125 -8.76 -2.09 10.05
C GLN A 125 -10.25 -1.73 9.91
N ASN A 126 -10.78 -0.85 10.77
CA ASN A 126 -12.16 -0.40 10.67
C ASN A 126 -12.42 0.31 9.34
N ALA A 127 -11.54 1.24 8.94
CA ALA A 127 -11.67 1.92 7.66
C ALA A 127 -11.57 0.96 6.46
N CYS A 128 -10.79 -0.12 6.58
CA CYS A 128 -10.73 -1.17 5.57
C CYS A 128 -12.06 -1.92 5.45
N ASN A 129 -12.69 -2.28 6.57
CA ASN A 129 -14.01 -2.91 6.54
C ASN A 129 -15.05 -1.98 5.90
N ASP A 130 -15.07 -0.71 6.33
CA ASP A 130 -15.97 0.31 5.76
C ASP A 130 -15.75 0.50 4.25
N PHE A 131 -14.49 0.40 3.80
CA PHE A 131 -14.11 0.49 2.39
C PHE A 131 -14.60 -0.71 1.58
N ILE A 132 -14.43 -1.94 2.08
CA ILE A 132 -14.98 -3.15 1.43
C ILE A 132 -16.48 -3.01 1.28
N ASP A 133 -17.19 -2.65 2.36
CA ASP A 133 -18.65 -2.47 2.36
C ASP A 133 -19.12 -1.46 1.29
N SER A 134 -18.29 -0.49 0.95
CA SER A 134 -18.62 0.60 0.02
C SER A 134 -18.15 0.36 -1.42
N HIS A 135 -17.09 -0.42 -1.63
CA HIS A 135 -16.33 -0.48 -2.90
C HIS A 135 -15.93 -1.89 -3.33
N GLU A 136 -16.55 -2.94 -2.79
CA GLU A 136 -16.23 -4.33 -3.15
C GLU A 136 -16.33 -4.58 -4.66
N ASP A 137 -17.42 -4.16 -5.31
CA ASP A 137 -17.64 -4.42 -6.73
C ASP A 137 -16.59 -3.72 -7.62
N GLU A 138 -16.28 -2.45 -7.32
CA GLU A 138 -15.25 -1.69 -8.02
C GLU A 138 -13.86 -2.29 -7.81
N LEU A 139 -13.54 -2.71 -6.58
CA LEU A 139 -12.27 -3.34 -6.22
C LEU A 139 -12.09 -4.67 -6.96
N LEU A 140 -13.07 -5.57 -6.87
CA LEU A 140 -13.03 -6.86 -7.55
C LEU A 140 -13.01 -6.69 -9.08
N GLY A 141 -13.75 -5.70 -9.60
CA GLY A 141 -13.74 -5.33 -11.01
C GLY A 141 -12.35 -4.90 -11.49
N PHE A 142 -11.70 -4.02 -10.75
CA PHE A 142 -10.35 -3.53 -11.04
C PHE A 142 -9.31 -4.65 -11.06
N LEU A 143 -9.35 -5.54 -10.05
CA LEU A 143 -8.38 -6.62 -9.85
C LEU A 143 -8.49 -7.78 -10.84
N LYS A 144 -9.54 -7.85 -11.66
CA LYS A 144 -9.66 -8.84 -12.74
C LYS A 144 -8.60 -8.65 -13.84
N THR A 145 -7.98 -7.47 -13.92
CA THR A 145 -6.92 -7.14 -14.89
C THR A 145 -5.62 -6.75 -14.16
N ALA A 146 -4.47 -7.04 -14.77
CA ALA A 146 -3.18 -6.61 -14.22
C ALA A 146 -2.87 -5.15 -14.59
N HIS A 147 -2.29 -4.41 -13.66
CA HIS A 147 -1.93 -3.00 -13.82
C HIS A 147 -0.49 -2.77 -13.33
N GLU A 148 0.19 -1.77 -13.89
CA GLU A 148 1.61 -1.48 -13.57
C GLU A 148 1.78 -0.78 -12.21
N GLU A 149 0.93 0.21 -11.92
CA GLU A 149 0.88 0.91 -10.63
C GLU A 149 -0.52 0.75 -10.00
N PRO A 150 -0.91 -0.46 -9.52
CA PRO A 150 -2.29 -0.77 -9.15
C PRO A 150 -2.89 0.20 -8.12
N VAL A 151 -2.12 0.54 -7.08
CA VAL A 151 -2.58 1.46 -6.00
C VAL A 151 -2.85 2.86 -6.54
N LYS A 152 -1.95 3.39 -7.37
CA LYS A 152 -2.09 4.74 -7.95
C LYS A 152 -3.22 4.80 -8.97
N GLN A 153 -3.40 3.75 -9.76
CA GLN A 153 -4.48 3.70 -10.71
C GLN A 153 -5.83 3.63 -9.98
N PHE A 154 -6.03 2.65 -9.09
CA PHE A 154 -7.31 2.48 -8.43
C PHE A 154 -7.62 3.57 -7.40
N CYS A 155 -6.73 3.77 -6.42
CA CYS A 155 -7.02 4.61 -5.27
C CYS A 155 -6.96 6.11 -5.58
N HIS A 156 -6.12 6.53 -6.52
CA HIS A 156 -6.03 7.94 -6.92
C HIS A 156 -6.81 8.24 -8.20
N SER A 157 -6.67 7.44 -9.25
CA SER A 157 -7.24 7.80 -10.57
C SER A 157 -8.70 7.38 -10.69
N ASP A 158 -9.06 6.16 -10.28
CA ASP A 158 -10.40 5.61 -10.48
C ASP A 158 -11.38 6.06 -9.37
N LEU A 159 -10.97 5.97 -8.10
CA LEU A 159 -11.83 6.32 -6.95
C LEU A 159 -11.60 7.73 -6.40
N GLY A 160 -10.41 8.32 -6.59
CA GLY A 160 -10.10 9.65 -6.06
C GLY A 160 -10.01 9.76 -4.53
N VAL A 161 -9.95 8.64 -3.80
CA VAL A 161 -9.82 8.62 -2.33
C VAL A 161 -8.42 8.99 -1.86
N CYS A 162 -7.42 8.83 -2.72
CA CYS A 162 -6.04 9.26 -2.52
C CYS A 162 -5.70 10.46 -3.42
N SER A 163 -4.83 11.34 -2.93
CA SER A 163 -4.13 12.31 -3.79
C SER A 163 -2.89 11.69 -4.42
N SER A 164 -2.34 12.32 -5.46
CA SER A 164 -1.08 11.90 -6.08
C SER A 164 0.11 11.90 -5.11
N VAL A 165 0.03 12.68 -4.02
CA VAL A 165 1.04 12.73 -2.96
C VAL A 165 0.94 11.54 -2.00
N ASP A 166 -0.26 10.98 -1.81
CA ASP A 166 -0.47 9.80 -0.96
C ASP A 166 0.12 8.54 -1.57
N VAL A 167 0.01 8.41 -2.90
CA VAL A 167 0.47 7.26 -3.68
C VAL A 167 1.82 7.49 -4.37
N ALA A 168 2.58 8.47 -3.88
CA ALA A 168 3.94 8.71 -4.34
C ALA A 168 4.87 7.58 -3.87
N ALA A 169 5.94 7.34 -4.64
CA ALA A 169 6.96 6.38 -4.26
C ALA A 169 7.55 6.71 -2.86
N LEU A 170 7.88 5.66 -2.12
CA LEU A 170 8.67 5.77 -0.90
C LEU A 170 10.15 5.95 -1.26
N PRO A 171 10.97 6.54 -0.38
CA PRO A 171 12.42 6.55 -0.57
C PRO A 171 12.96 5.11 -0.73
N PRO A 172 14.01 4.91 -1.54
CA PRO A 172 14.60 3.59 -1.76
C PRO A 172 14.99 2.92 -0.45
N ASN A 173 14.83 1.59 -0.39
CA ASN A 173 14.96 0.79 0.83
C ASN A 173 16.38 0.61 1.36
N ASP A 174 17.37 1.30 0.79
CA ASP A 174 18.72 1.32 1.34
C ASP A 174 18.81 2.34 2.47
N PRO A 175 19.21 1.93 3.69
CA PRO A 175 19.56 2.91 4.72
C PRO A 175 20.70 3.79 4.18
N PRO A 176 20.76 5.08 4.57
CA PRO A 176 21.91 5.92 4.24
C PRO A 176 23.20 5.17 4.63
N LYS A 177 24.15 5.04 3.69
CA LYS A 177 25.48 4.50 3.99
C LYS A 177 26.07 5.32 5.13
N ASP A 178 26.54 4.66 6.20
CA ASP A 178 27.21 5.34 7.29
C ASP A 178 28.49 5.98 6.73
N GLU A 179 28.56 7.31 6.74
CA GLU A 179 29.69 8.07 6.22
C GLU A 179 30.98 7.83 7.02
N ASN A 180 30.90 7.07 8.13
CA ASN A 180 32.03 6.69 8.99
C ASN A 180 32.44 5.22 8.85
N GLU A 181 31.88 4.46 7.90
CA GLU A 181 32.32 3.09 7.66
C GLU A 181 33.72 3.09 7.01
N PRO A 182 34.74 2.47 7.62
CA PRO A 182 36.07 2.45 7.06
C PRO A 182 36.05 1.71 5.71
N MET A 183 36.59 2.35 4.66
CA MET A 183 36.71 1.77 3.31
C MET A 183 37.24 0.33 3.40
N ASN A 184 36.44 -0.61 2.92
CA ASN A 184 36.84 -2.01 2.82
C ASN A 184 37.75 -2.18 1.59
N LEU A 185 38.91 -2.80 1.79
CA LEU A 185 39.92 -3.04 0.77
C LEU A 185 39.39 -3.90 -0.41
N SER A 186 38.25 -4.57 -0.23
CA SER A 186 37.59 -5.37 -1.26
C SER A 186 36.81 -4.57 -2.31
N ASP A 187 36.68 -3.24 -2.16
CA ASP A 187 35.97 -2.38 -3.13
C ASP A 187 36.91 -1.76 -4.19
N ILE A 188 38.19 -2.14 -4.19
CA ILE A 188 39.15 -1.72 -5.22
C ILE A 188 38.98 -2.64 -6.44
N PRO A 189 38.59 -2.10 -7.62
CA PRO A 189 38.56 -2.86 -8.86
C PRO A 189 39.97 -3.38 -9.20
N ASP A 190 40.08 -4.65 -9.61
CA ASP A 190 41.36 -5.31 -9.97
C ASP A 190 42.09 -4.65 -11.17
N ASP A 191 41.49 -3.63 -11.79
CA ASP A 191 42.04 -2.84 -12.89
C ASP A 191 43.00 -1.72 -12.46
N GLU A 192 43.25 -1.52 -11.16
CA GLU A 192 44.31 -0.64 -10.64
C GLU A 192 45.38 -1.36 -9.77
N LEU A 193 45.75 -2.60 -10.12
CA LEU A 193 46.87 -3.34 -9.52
C LEU A 193 47.94 -3.79 -10.53
#